data_AF-A0A087TNY5-F1
#
_entry.id   AF-A0A087TNY5-F1
#
_cell.length_a   1.000
_cell.length_b   1.000
_cell.length_c   1.000
_cell.angle_alpha   90.00
_cell.angle_beta   90.00
_cell.angle_gamma   90.00
#
_symmetry.space_group_name_H-M   'P 1'
#
loop_
_entity.id
_entity.type
_entity.pdbx_description
1 polymer ?
#
loop_
_entity_poly.entity_id
_entity_poly.type
_entity_poly.pdbx_seq_one_letter_code
_entity_poly.pdbx_strand_id
1 'polypeptide(L)'
;MAAGSSLVILRTSLTARRYVDTTLHPIALTFMACHSGTISQKDNSRPHAARISLDFFVRLILFLGQQSQQTFHQLSMSGTW
;
A
#
# COMPACT_ATOMS: atom_id res chain seq x y z
N MET A 1 7.59 18.95 -2.25
CA MET A 1 7.00 18.51 -0.97
C MET A 1 7.97 17.51 -0.38
N ALA A 2 8.52 17.75 0.82
CA ALA A 2 9.41 16.78 1.45
C ALA A 2 8.59 15.55 1.81
N ALA A 3 8.91 14.38 1.22
CA ALA A 3 8.29 13.13 1.60
C ALA A 3 8.72 12.83 3.05
N GLY A 4 7.81 13.06 4.00
CA GLY A 4 8.07 12.73 5.40
C GLY A 4 8.36 11.23 5.52
N SER A 5 9.45 10.87 6.19
CA SER A 5 9.76 9.48 6.48
C SER A 5 8.89 9.00 7.65
N SER A 6 8.27 7.83 7.51
CA SER A 6 7.53 7.17 8.58
C SER A 6 8.38 6.06 9.21
N LEU A 7 8.58 6.12 10.52
CA LEU A 7 9.32 5.12 11.28
C LEU A 7 8.38 4.43 12.27
N VAL A 8 8.27 3.10 12.16
CA VAL A 8 7.51 2.28 13.11
C VAL A 8 8.48 1.58 14.05
N ILE A 9 8.39 1.90 15.34
CA ILE A 9 9.20 1.26 16.39
C ILE A 9 8.41 0.09 16.97
N LEU A 10 8.97 -1.12 16.83
CA LEU A 10 8.39 -2.33 17.41
C LEU A 10 9.18 -2.74 18.66
N ARG A 11 8.47 -2.95 19.78
CA ARG A 11 9.07 -3.41 21.04
C ARG A 11 9.25 -4.93 21.11
N THR A 12 8.86 -5.65 20.06
CA THR A 12 8.91 -7.11 19.98
C THR A 12 9.32 -7.55 18.57
N SER A 13 9.60 -8.83 18.38
CA SER A 13 9.90 -9.40 17.07
C SER A 13 8.84 -9.09 16.02
N LEU A 14 9.28 -8.78 14.80
CA LEU A 14 8.42 -8.58 13.64
C LEU A 14 7.99 -9.94 13.07
N THR A 15 6.71 -10.27 13.20
CA THR A 15 6.10 -11.41 12.50
C THR A 15 5.46 -10.93 11.20
N ALA A 16 5.20 -11.84 10.27
CA ALA A 16 4.53 -11.50 9.00
C ALA A 16 3.16 -10.83 9.21
N ARG A 17 2.39 -11.30 10.20
CA ARG A 17 1.10 -10.70 10.56
C ARG A 17 1.27 -9.28 11.10
N ARG A 18 2.19 -9.07 12.04
CA ARG A 18 2.48 -7.72 12.55
C ARG A 18 2.98 -6.80 11.44
N TYR A 19 3.82 -7.29 10.53
CA TYR A 19 4.27 -6.50 9.39
C TYR A 19 3.09 -5.99 8.54
N VAL A 20 2.08 -6.84 8.29
CA VAL A 20 0.86 -6.41 7.62
C VAL A 20 0.11 -5.35 8.44
N ASP A 21 -0.17 -5.65 9.71
CA ASP A 21 -1.06 -4.84 10.53
C ASP A 21 -0.45 -3.49 10.96
N THR A 22 0.87 -3.44 11.20
CA THR A 22 1.55 -2.25 11.71
C THR A 22 2.24 -1.43 10.63
N THR A 23 2.53 -2.02 9.46
CA THR A 23 3.30 -1.36 8.41
C THR A 23 2.55 -1.35 7.09
N LEU A 24 2.20 -2.50 6.51
CA LEU A 24 1.62 -2.52 5.16
C LEU A 24 0.23 -1.87 5.12
N HIS A 25 -0.66 -2.21 6.04
CA HIS A 25 -2.02 -1.71 6.05
C HIS A 25 -2.12 -0.20 6.35
N PRO A 26 -1.48 0.35 7.40
CA PRO A 26 -1.61 1.78 7.67
C PRO A 26 -0.68 2.66 6.82
N ILE A 27 0.51 2.19 6.45
CA ILE A 27 1.52 3.03 5.80
C ILE A 27 1.54 2.77 4.30
N ALA A 28 1.73 1.53 3.88
CA ALA A 28 1.92 1.22 2.47
C ALA A 28 0.64 1.50 1.65
N LEU A 29 -0.53 1.10 2.14
CA LEU A 29 -1.83 1.43 1.52
C LEU A 29 -2.01 2.94 1.38
N THR A 30 -1.89 3.69 2.48
CA THR A 30 -2.07 5.16 2.47
C THR A 30 -1.10 5.83 1.51
N PHE A 31 0.18 5.46 1.58
CA PHE A 31 1.20 6.06 0.75
C PHE A 31 0.97 5.78 -0.74
N MET A 32 0.67 4.53 -1.11
CA MET A 32 0.45 4.14 -2.51
C MET A 32 -0.90 4.60 -3.06
N ALA A 33 -1.92 4.80 -2.21
CA ALA A 33 -3.18 5.42 -2.60
C ALA A 33 -2.99 6.89 -2.96
N CYS A 34 -2.11 7.60 -2.27
CA CYS A 34 -1.81 9.01 -2.54
C CYS A 34 -0.81 9.23 -3.68
N HIS A 35 0.04 8.23 -3.99
CA HIS A 35 1.14 8.39 -4.94
C HIS A 35 1.12 7.27 -5.99
N SER A 36 0.66 7.62 -7.20
CA SER A 36 0.69 6.71 -8.35
C SER A 36 2.13 6.39 -8.78
N GLY A 37 2.35 5.17 -9.28
CA GLY A 37 3.66 4.73 -9.79
C GLY A 37 4.73 4.46 -8.71
N THR A 38 4.34 4.36 -7.44
CA THR A 38 5.29 4.08 -6.35
C THR A 38 5.86 2.66 -6.44
N ILE A 39 7.16 2.52 -6.16
CA ILE A 39 7.84 1.22 -6.05
C ILE A 39 8.18 0.93 -4.60
N SER A 40 7.76 -0.23 -4.09
CA SER A 40 8.13 -0.69 -2.75
C SER A 40 9.39 -1.55 -2.80
N GLN A 41 10.44 -1.13 -2.07
CA GLN A 41 11.69 -1.88 -1.93
C GLN A 41 11.83 -2.39 -0.51
N LYS A 42 12.18 -3.67 -0.36
CA LYS A 42 12.36 -4.36 0.92
C LYS A 42 13.37 -5.50 0.77
N ASP A 43 13.99 -5.89 1.87
CA ASP A 43 14.83 -7.09 1.93
C ASP A 43 14.00 -8.38 1.87
N ASN A 44 14.68 -9.54 1.77
CA ASN A 44 14.04 -10.86 1.75
C ASN A 44 13.88 -11.47 3.17
N SER A 45 13.66 -10.66 4.20
CA SER A 45 13.41 -11.21 5.54
C SER A 45 12.11 -12.02 5.56
N ARG A 46 12.04 -13.03 6.45
CA ARG A 46 10.89 -13.97 6.49
C ARG A 46 9.52 -13.27 6.58
N PRO A 47 9.32 -12.21 7.38
CA PRO A 47 8.05 -11.48 7.40
C PRO A 47 7.70 -10.83 6.06
N HIS A 48 8.68 -10.35 5.29
CA HIS A 48 8.48 -9.64 4.02
C HIS A 48 8.15 -10.56 2.85
N ALA A 49 8.68 -11.79 2.90
CA ALA A 49 8.50 -12.83 1.89
C ALA A 49 7.37 -13.82 2.22
N ALA A 50 6.77 -13.71 3.40
CA ALA A 50 5.65 -14.56 3.80
C ALA A 50 4.43 -14.37 2.88
N ARG A 51 3.70 -15.45 2.64
CA ARG A 51 2.51 -15.47 1.78
C ARG A 51 1.49 -14.39 2.14
N ILE A 52 1.23 -14.19 3.44
CA ILE A 52 0.29 -13.16 3.91
C ILE A 52 0.69 -11.74 3.49
N SER A 53 1.99 -11.45 3.41
CA SER A 53 2.48 -10.15 2.97
C SER A 53 2.37 -10.01 1.46
N LEU A 54 2.63 -11.07 0.70
CA LEU A 54 2.40 -11.08 -0.75
C LEU A 54 0.91 -10.90 -1.08
N ASP A 55 0.04 -11.65 -0.42
CA ASP A 55 -1.42 -11.56 -0.58
C ASP A 55 -1.92 -10.14 -0.30
N PHE A 56 -1.33 -9.44 0.68
CA PHE A 56 -1.62 -8.03 0.93
C PHE A 56 -1.28 -7.14 -0.28
N PHE A 57 -0.07 -7.27 -0.85
CA PHE A 57 0.31 -6.45 -2.02
C PHE A 57 -0.55 -6.73 -3.24
N VAL A 58 -0.91 -8.00 -3.49
CA VAL A 58 -1.82 -8.36 -4.59
C VAL A 58 -3.18 -7.67 -4.40
N ARG A 59 -3.76 -7.75 -3.20
CA ARG A 59 -5.03 -7.07 -2.89
C ARG A 59 -4.92 -5.56 -2.99
N LEU A 60 -3.80 -4.99 -2.54
CA LEU A 60 -3.55 -3.56 -2.64
C LEU A 60 -3.51 -3.10 -4.10
N ILE A 61 -2.78 -3.79 -4.96
CA ILE A 61 -2.68 -3.45 -6.40
C ILE A 61 -4.07 -3.52 -7.05
N LEU A 62 -4.85 -4.56 -6.75
CA LEU A 62 -6.21 -4.69 -7.26
C LEU A 62 -7.11 -3.54 -6.77
N PHE A 63 -7.04 -3.20 -5.49
CA PHE A 63 -7.79 -2.07 -4.92
C PHE A 63 -7.42 -0.75 -5.58
N LEU A 64 -6.13 -0.46 -5.73
CA LEU A 64 -5.64 0.77 -6.37
C LEU A 64 -6.06 0.84 -7.85
N GLY A 65 -6.01 -0.29 -8.57
CA GLY A 65 -6.49 -0.37 -9.95
C GLY A 65 -8.00 -0.14 -10.07
N GLN A 66 -8.80 -0.66 -9.14
CA GLN A 66 -10.24 -0.39 -9.10
C GLN A 66 -10.54 1.08 -8.80
N GLN A 67 -9.84 1.69 -7.84
CA GLN A 67 -9.97 3.11 -7.52
C GLN A 67 -9.68 3.98 -8.75
N SER A 68 -8.58 3.72 -9.48
CA SER A 68 -8.26 4.52 -10.67
C SER A 68 -9.36 4.46 -11.74
N GLN A 69 -9.96 3.29 -11.94
CA GLN A 69 -11.08 3.12 -12.89
C GLN A 69 -12.32 3.88 -12.42
N GLN A 70 -12.68 3.79 -11.14
CA GLN A 70 -13.84 4.52 -10.59
C GLN A 70 -13.67 6.04 -10.71
N THR A 71 -12.49 6.57 -10.38
CA THR A 71 -12.21 8.00 -10.53
C THR A 71 -12.31 8.43 -11.99
N PHE A 72 -11.81 7.62 -12.93
CA PHE A 72 -11.89 7.91 -14.36
C PHE A 72 -13.35 7.91 -14.86
N HIS A 73 -14.15 6.92 -14.45
CA HIS A 73 -15.59 6.87 -14.76
C HIS A 73 -16.33 8.08 -14.19
N GLN A 74 -16.05 8.51 -12.97
CA GLN A 74 -16.70 9.67 -12.36
C GLN A 74 -16.35 10.97 -13.10
N LEU A 75 -15.07 11.18 -13.45
CA LEU A 75 -14.64 12.34 -14.24
C LEU A 75 -15.29 12.35 -15.63
N SER A 76 -15.43 11.18 -16.25
CA SER A 76 -16.12 11.03 -17.54
C SER A 76 -17.62 11.36 -17.45
N MET A 77 -18.29 11.06 -16.32
CA MET A 77 -19.71 11.37 -16.14
C MET A 77 -19.96 12.82 -15.69
N SER A 78 -19.01 13.45 -14.99
CA SER A 78 -19.10 14.87 -14.62
C SER A 78 -18.73 15.83 -15.75
N GLY A 79 -18.30 15.30 -16.91
CA GLY A 79 -18.04 16.08 -18.12
C GLY A 79 -19.34 16.57 -18.78
N THR A 80 -20.04 17.51 -18.12
CA THR A 80 -21.01 18.38 -18.78
C THR A 80 -20.25 19.52 -19.44
N TRP A 81 -20.26 19.56 -20.78
CA TRP A 81 -20.07 20.77 -21.57
C TRP A 81 -21.44 21.35 -21.92
#